data_AF-A0A924S5G7-F1
#
_entry.id   AF-A0A924S5G7-F1
#
_cell.length_a   1.000
_cell.length_b   1.000
_cell.length_c   1.000
_cell.angle_alpha   90.00
_cell.angle_beta   90.00
_cell.angle_gamma   90.00
#
_symmetry.space_group_name_H-M   'P 1'
#
loop_
_entity.id
_entity.type
_entity.pdbx_description
1 polymer ?
#
loop_
_entity_poly.entity_id
_entity_poly.type
_entity_poly.pdbx_seq_one_letter_code
_entity_poly.pdbx_strand_id
1 'polypeptide(L)'
;TLDMQLVFGNLDAPGVITGSAPDAVALHERLAVAFIAFARTGDPNCPAIPKWEPYTLPRRKTLVFDNTTRMQDDPRGAERELFNKVPFTQFGT
;
A
#
# COMPACT_ATOMS: atom_id res chain seq x y z
N THR A 1 3.31 4.07 -9.40
CA THR A 1 3.60 3.25 -10.60
C THR A 1 4.29 1.94 -10.26
N LEU A 2 5.08 1.82 -9.19
CA LEU A 2 5.67 0.55 -8.73
C LEU A 2 4.63 -0.41 -8.12
N ASP A 3 3.62 0.14 -7.46
CA ASP A 3 2.50 -0.56 -6.82
C ASP A 3 1.70 -1.42 -7.81
N MET A 4 1.45 -0.92 -9.01
CA MET A 4 0.69 -1.64 -10.04
C MET A 4 1.42 -2.94 -10.46
N GLN A 5 2.75 -2.91 -10.57
CA GLN A 5 3.54 -4.09 -10.93
C GLN A 5 3.49 -5.15 -9.82
N LEU A 6 3.52 -4.70 -8.56
CA LEU A 6 3.43 -5.55 -7.38
C LEU A 6 2.02 -6.10 -7.13
N VAL A 7 0.95 -5.41 -7.52
CA VAL A 7 -0.42 -5.94 -7.36
C VAL A 7 -0.70 -7.04 -8.38
N PHE A 8 -0.26 -6.87 -9.63
CA PHE A 8 -0.61 -7.76 -10.74
C PHE A 8 0.43 -8.84 -11.03
N GLY A 9 1.59 -8.82 -10.37
CA GLY A 9 2.64 -9.84 -10.58
C GLY A 9 3.40 -9.69 -11.90
N ASN A 10 3.34 -8.52 -12.53
CA ASN A 10 4.04 -8.22 -13.78
C ASN A 10 5.51 -7.86 -13.50
N LEU A 11 6.23 -8.67 -12.74
CA LEU A 11 7.60 -8.38 -12.30
C LEU A 11 8.67 -8.68 -13.37
N ASP A 12 8.30 -9.43 -14.40
CA ASP A 12 9.14 -9.89 -15.52
C ASP A 12 8.79 -9.20 -16.85
N ALA A 13 7.79 -8.31 -16.85
CA ALA A 13 7.37 -7.62 -18.06
C ALA A 13 8.44 -6.62 -18.57
N PRO A 14 8.60 -6.45 -19.90
CA PRO A 14 9.53 -5.46 -20.46
C PRO A 14 9.25 -4.04 -19.94
N GLY A 15 10.29 -3.34 -19.50
CA GLY A 15 10.19 -1.95 -19.00
C GLY A 15 9.80 -1.81 -17.51
N VAL A 16 9.77 -2.92 -16.77
CA VAL A 16 9.50 -2.94 -15.33
C VAL A 16 10.71 -2.45 -14.54
N ILE A 17 10.48 -1.49 -13.64
CA ILE A 17 11.52 -0.85 -12.82
C ILE A 17 11.68 -1.60 -11.48
N THR A 18 10.62 -2.22 -10.97
CA THR A 18 10.65 -2.98 -9.71
C THR A 18 11.54 -4.22 -9.80
N GLY A 19 11.65 -4.80 -11.00
CA GLY A 19 12.39 -6.02 -11.31
C GLY A 19 11.88 -7.25 -10.56
N SER A 20 12.61 -8.36 -10.71
CA SER A 20 12.30 -9.65 -10.07
C SER A 20 13.23 -9.97 -8.91
N ALA A 21 13.75 -8.94 -8.22
CA ALA A 21 14.57 -9.14 -7.03
C ALA A 21 13.79 -9.90 -5.94
N PRO A 22 14.43 -10.74 -5.10
CA PRO A 22 13.73 -11.55 -4.09
C PRO A 22 12.80 -10.75 -3.18
N ASP A 23 13.21 -9.53 -2.78
CA ASP A 23 12.40 -8.65 -1.94
C ASP A 23 11.15 -8.15 -2.67
N ALA A 24 11.25 -7.85 -3.97
CA ALA A 24 10.12 -7.44 -4.80
C ALA A 24 9.11 -8.58 -4.98
N VAL A 25 9.60 -9.81 -5.20
CA VAL A 25 8.74 -11.01 -5.28
C VAL A 25 8.04 -11.24 -3.95
N ALA A 26 8.77 -11.17 -2.83
CA ALA A 26 8.17 -11.35 -1.51
C ALA A 26 7.15 -10.25 -1.18
N LEU A 27 7.35 -9.01 -1.64
CA LEU A 27 6.39 -7.93 -1.47
C LEU A 27 5.15 -8.11 -2.34
N HIS A 28 5.33 -8.55 -3.60
CA HIS A 28 4.26 -8.91 -4.51
C HIS A 28 3.33 -9.97 -3.90
N GLU A 29 3.88 -11.08 -3.41
CA GLU A 29 3.11 -12.16 -2.80
C GLU A 29 2.19 -11.66 -1.69
N ARG A 30 2.72 -10.81 -0.79
CA ARG A 30 1.93 -10.24 0.31
C ARG A 30 0.82 -9.34 -0.19
N LEU A 31 1.14 -8.44 -1.12
CA LEU A 31 0.19 -7.46 -1.64
C LEU A 31 -0.91 -8.11 -2.49
N ALA A 32 -0.54 -9.00 -3.41
CA ALA A 32 -1.45 -9.69 -4.30
C ALA A 32 -2.42 -10.59 -3.54
N VAL A 33 -1.94 -11.40 -2.58
CA VAL A 33 -2.80 -12.28 -1.79
C VAL A 33 -3.79 -11.47 -0.94
N ALA A 34 -3.34 -10.38 -0.32
CA ALA A 34 -4.22 -9.48 0.43
C ALA A 34 -5.28 -8.84 -0.47
N PHE A 35 -4.90 -8.43 -1.69
CA PHE A 35 -5.81 -7.86 -2.66
C PHE A 35 -6.87 -8.87 -3.14
N ILE A 36 -6.47 -10.12 -3.38
CA ILE A 36 -7.37 -11.23 -3.72
C ILE A 36 -8.36 -11.51 -2.57
N ALA A 37 -7.89 -11.56 -1.32
CA ALA A 37 -8.73 -11.77 -0.15
C ALA A 37 -9.81 -10.68 -0.02
N PHE A 38 -9.40 -9.42 -0.20
CA PHE A 38 -10.30 -8.27 -0.21
C PHE A 38 -11.34 -8.37 -1.33
N ALA A 39 -10.92 -8.65 -2.56
CA ALA A 39 -11.84 -8.77 -3.70
C ALA A 39 -12.89 -9.88 -3.50
N ARG A 40 -12.57 -10.95 -2.76
CA ARG A 40 -13.49 -12.06 -2.48
C ARG A 40 -14.48 -11.78 -1.36
N THR A 41 -14.05 -11.10 -0.30
CA THR A 41 -14.79 -11.08 0.98
C THR A 41 -15.02 -9.69 1.56
N GLY A 42 -14.37 -8.66 1.02
CA GLY A 42 -14.29 -7.33 1.62
C GLY A 42 -13.30 -7.22 2.79
N ASP A 43 -12.64 -8.31 3.19
CA ASP A 43 -11.59 -8.31 4.23
C ASP A 43 -10.23 -8.71 3.60
N PRO A 44 -9.21 -7.83 3.61
CA PRO A 44 -7.88 -8.16 3.08
C PRO A 44 -7.07 -9.12 3.97
N ASN A 45 -7.52 -9.40 5.19
CA ASN A 45 -6.77 -10.19 6.16
C ASN A 45 -6.57 -11.63 5.68
N CYS A 46 -5.31 -12.04 5.63
CA CYS A 46 -4.88 -13.38 5.23
C CYS A 46 -3.53 -13.73 5.87
N PRO A 47 -3.09 -15.00 5.85
CA PRO A 47 -1.81 -15.41 6.45
C PRO A 47 -0.56 -14.71 5.88
N ALA A 48 -0.66 -14.08 4.71
CA ALA A 48 0.46 -13.41 4.05
C ALA A 48 0.80 -12.03 4.66
N ILE A 49 -0.11 -11.42 5.42
CA ILE A 49 0.08 -10.09 6.02
C ILE A 49 -0.20 -10.11 7.53
N PRO A 50 0.38 -9.19 8.32
CA PRO A 50 -0.09 -8.98 9.69
C PRO A 50 -1.53 -8.45 9.68
N LYS A 51 -2.19 -8.45 10.84
CA LYS A 51 -3.55 -7.95 10.97
C LYS A 51 -3.67 -6.53 10.41
N TRP A 52 -4.45 -6.39 9.35
CA TRP A 52 -4.83 -5.10 8.78
C TRP A 52 -6.11 -4.64 9.46
N GLU A 53 -5.97 -3.69 10.38
CA GLU A 53 -7.09 -3.07 11.08
C GLU A 53 -7.79 -2.02 10.19
N PRO A 54 -9.13 -1.88 10.28
CA PRO A 54 -9.85 -0.83 9.58
C PRO A 54 -9.31 0.56 9.91
N TYR A 55 -9.28 1.42 8.89
CA TYR A 55 -8.84 2.81 9.05
C TYR A 55 -9.84 3.59 9.92
N THR A 56 -9.32 4.36 10.87
CA THR A 56 -10.13 5.27 11.70
C THR A 56 -9.45 6.63 11.79
N LEU A 57 -10.24 7.71 11.83
CA LEU A 57 -9.71 9.07 11.90
C LEU A 57 -8.85 9.37 13.13
N PRO A 58 -9.11 8.86 14.34
CA PRO A 58 -8.29 9.21 15.49
C PRO A 58 -6.82 8.76 15.38
N ARG A 59 -6.59 7.55 14.85
CA ARG A 59 -5.22 6.97 14.76
C ARG A 59 -4.64 6.95 13.36
N ARG A 60 -5.49 7.05 12.33
CA ARG A 60 -5.10 7.01 10.90
C ARG A 60 -4.15 5.87 10.57
N LYS A 61 -4.43 4.73 11.20
CA LYS A 61 -3.62 3.53 11.12
C LYS A 61 -3.56 3.01 9.69
N THR A 62 -2.34 2.87 9.17
CA THR A 62 -2.08 2.46 7.79
C THR A 62 -1.20 1.22 7.79
N LEU A 63 -1.58 0.21 6.99
CA LEU A 63 -0.69 -0.92 6.74
C LEU A 63 0.36 -0.48 5.72
N VAL A 64 1.63 -0.46 6.13
CA VAL A 64 2.74 -0.09 5.27
C VAL A 64 3.37 -1.36 4.69
N PHE A 65 3.27 -1.52 3.38
CA PHE A 65 3.96 -2.55 2.60
C PHE A 65 5.40 -2.09 2.33
N ASP A 66 6.34 -2.86 2.86
CA ASP A 66 7.78 -2.64 2.82
C ASP A 66 8.46 -4.00 3.09
N ASN A 67 9.79 -4.08 3.10
CA ASN A 67 10.56 -5.28 3.44
C ASN A 67 10.04 -5.94 4.72
N THR A 68 9.63 -5.13 5.69
CA THR A 68 8.82 -5.56 6.84
C THR A 68 7.46 -4.86 6.84
N THR A 69 6.44 -5.58 6.40
CA THR A 69 5.05 -5.10 6.38
C THR A 69 4.50 -4.98 7.80
N ARG A 70 3.98 -3.81 8.16
CA ARG A 70 3.49 -3.51 9.52
C ARG A 70 2.42 -2.42 9.56
N MET A 71 1.55 -2.47 10.55
CA MET A 71 0.64 -1.36 10.87
C MET A 71 1.42 -0.20 11.49
N GLN A 72 1.17 1.01 11.01
CA GLN A 72 1.75 2.24 11.55
C GLN A 72 0.67 3.28 11.84
N ASP A 73 0.79 3.95 12.98
CA ASP A 73 -0.06 5.08 13.33
C ASP A 73 0.41 6.31 12.56
N ASP A 74 -0.45 6.79 11.67
CA ASP A 74 -0.28 8.04 10.94
C ASP A 74 1.13 8.30 10.36
N PRO A 75 1.65 7.42 9.48
CA PRO A 75 3.06 7.43 9.08
C PRO A 75 3.54 8.71 8.38
N ARG A 76 2.61 9.54 7.86
CA ARG A 76 2.90 10.83 7.20
C ARG A 76 2.04 11.97 7.77
N GLY A 77 1.76 11.90 9.07
CA GLY A 77 0.86 12.83 9.75
C GLY A 77 1.33 14.28 9.68
N ALA A 78 2.63 14.51 9.88
CA ALA A 78 3.23 15.83 9.85
C ALA A 78 3.07 16.51 8.48
N GLU A 79 3.31 15.79 7.38
CA GLU A 79 3.12 16.35 6.04
C GLU A 79 1.65 16.59 5.73
N ARG A 80 0.75 15.66 6.11
CA ARG A 80 -0.70 15.89 5.96
C ARG A 80 -1.12 17.17 6.67
N GLU A 81 -0.69 17.37 7.91
CA GLU A 81 -1.03 18.55 8.70
C GLU A 81 -0.43 19.83 8.13
N LEU A 82 0.79 19.76 7.60
CA LEU A 82 1.41 20.88 6.89
C LEU A 82 0.58 21.29 5.67
N PHE A 83 0.22 20.33 4.81
CA PHE A 83 -0.55 20.61 3.60
C PHE A 83 -2.00 21.02 3.89
N ASN A 84 -2.57 20.59 5.02
CA ASN A 84 -3.92 21.00 5.43
C ASN A 84 -4.01 22.50 5.81
N LYS A 85 -2.88 23.19 6.01
CA LYS A 85 -2.86 24.63 6.31
C LYS A 85 -3.10 25.52 5.09
N VAL A 86 -2.90 24.99 3.89
CA VAL A 86 -3.06 25.74 2.64
C VAL A 86 -4.27 25.20 1.87
N PRO A 87 -5.21 26.05 1.45
CA PRO A 87 -6.29 25.60 0.58
C PRO A 87 -5.69 25.11 -0.73
N PHE A 88 -6.04 23.88 -1.11
CA PHE A 88 -5.70 23.36 -2.43
C PHE A 88 -6.53 24.11 -3.47
N THR A 89 -5.90 25.05 -4.17
CA THR A 89 -6.51 25.72 -5.32
C THR A 89 -6.18 24.93 -6.57
N GLN A 90 -7.14 24.12 -7.04
CA GLN A 90 -7.04 23.52 -8.37
C GLN A 90 -7.22 24.63 -9.41
N PHE A 91 -6.14 25.00 -10.10
CA PHE A 91 -6.29 25.77 -11.33
C PHE A 91 -7.00 24.89 -12.36
N GLY A 92 -8.07 25.42 -12.97
CA GLY A 92 -8.95 24.68 -13.87
C GLY A 92 -8.22 24.00 -15.03
N THR A 93 -8.86 22.96 -15.57
CA THR A 93 -8.45 22.17 -16.74
C THR A 93 -8.40 22.98 -18.02
#